data_AF-A0A9W9PJ01-F1
#
_entry.id   AF-A0A9W9PJ01-F1
#
_cell.length_a   1.000
_cell.length_b   1.000
_cell.length_c   1.000
_cell.angle_alpha   90.00
_cell.angle_beta   90.00
_cell.angle_gamma   90.00
#
_symmetry.space_group_name_H-M   'P 1'
#
loop_
_entity.id
_entity.type
_entity.pdbx_description
1 polymer ?
#
loop_
_entity_poly.entity_id
_entity_poly.type
_entity_poly.pdbx_seq_one_letter_code
_entity_poly.pdbx_strand_id
1 'polypeptide(L)'
;MGLLYNPETEQPPAQPKMAHYMKGVIFSMAYEDIIGQEYLERLIDNFWSNLLYTYFPPKNGFGIFPWRQMGSPEGRKSHLTVAHITADGSKTLIVFENRKPQEGDSATPEEWASASETLFANIQATRESTQQSNTIYGAVTIGTHVRFYVAQPEAAALEDLPSAETGKAYELKDDEREIHKILTKFKDEALT
;
A
#
# COMPACT_ATOMS: atom_id res chain seq x y z
N MET A 1 57.72 -19.19 -5.39
CA MET A 1 56.52 -18.56 -5.97
C MET A 1 55.34 -18.85 -5.06
N GLY A 2 55.04 -17.97 -4.12
CA GLY A 2 53.86 -18.05 -3.27
C GLY A 2 52.93 -16.89 -3.61
N LEU A 3 51.72 -17.19 -4.06
CA LEU A 3 50.68 -16.18 -4.31
C LEU A 3 50.10 -15.76 -2.95
N LEU A 4 50.24 -14.49 -2.61
CA LEU A 4 49.59 -13.88 -1.47
C LEU A 4 48.11 -13.71 -1.80
N TYR A 5 47.26 -14.41 -1.06
CA TYR A 5 45.82 -14.20 -1.03
C TYR A 5 45.54 -12.83 -0.41
N ASN A 6 44.96 -11.92 -1.19
CA ASN A 6 44.53 -10.61 -0.72
C ASN A 6 43.03 -10.72 -0.36
N PRO A 7 42.64 -10.61 0.92
CA PRO A 7 41.23 -10.56 1.28
C PRO A 7 40.76 -9.14 1.00
N GLU A 8 40.37 -8.87 -0.24
CA GLU A 8 39.52 -7.71 -0.51
C GLU A 8 38.24 -7.92 0.30
N THR A 9 38.12 -7.08 1.32
CA THR A 9 36.96 -6.85 2.14
C THR A 9 35.72 -6.73 1.24
N GLU A 10 34.90 -7.78 1.22
CA GLU A 10 33.48 -7.61 0.91
C GLU A 10 32.92 -6.65 1.95
N GLN A 11 32.87 -5.36 1.59
CA GLN A 11 32.04 -4.43 2.32
C GLN A 11 30.61 -4.99 2.23
N PRO A 12 29.94 -5.25 3.37
CA PRO A 12 28.54 -5.61 3.33
C PRO A 12 27.79 -4.53 2.54
N PRO A 13 26.80 -4.92 1.72
CA PRO A 13 26.05 -3.97 0.91
C PRO A 13 25.59 -2.81 1.80
N ALA A 14 25.87 -1.58 1.36
CA ALA A 14 25.52 -0.39 2.11
C ALA A 14 24.02 -0.46 2.44
N GLN A 15 23.68 -0.51 3.73
CA GLN A 15 22.29 -0.53 4.16
C GLN A 15 21.59 0.70 3.54
N PRO A 16 20.40 0.52 2.95
CA PRO A 16 19.68 1.63 2.34
C PRO A 16 19.49 2.73 3.40
N LYS A 17 19.98 3.93 3.09
CA LYS A 17 19.73 5.09 3.95
C LYS A 17 18.24 5.37 3.92
N MET A 18 17.55 5.05 5.03
CA MET A 18 16.18 5.48 5.30
C MET A 18 16.07 6.97 4.93
N ALA A 19 15.10 7.33 4.11
CA ALA A 19 14.98 8.60 3.42
C ALA A 19 13.76 9.41 3.90
N HIS A 20 12.63 8.77 4.18
CA HIS A 20 11.33 9.40 4.42
C HIS A 20 10.70 9.00 5.78
N TYR A 21 9.63 8.19 5.80
CA TYR A 21 8.91 7.76 6.99
C TYR A 21 9.70 6.82 7.90
N MET A 22 10.58 5.95 7.39
CA MET A 22 11.32 4.97 8.18
C MET A 22 12.35 5.58 9.13
N LYS A 23 12.71 6.86 8.96
CA LYS A 23 13.51 7.60 9.94
C LYS A 23 12.77 7.86 11.26
N GLY A 24 11.44 7.81 11.25
CA GLY A 24 10.61 8.05 12.43
C GLY A 24 10.50 6.80 13.29
N VAL A 25 10.78 6.93 14.58
CA VAL A 25 10.77 5.82 15.55
C VAL A 25 9.46 5.03 15.53
N ILE A 26 8.32 5.70 15.32
CA ILE A 26 7.00 5.06 15.26
C ILE A 26 6.90 4.09 14.07
N PHE A 27 7.38 4.50 12.89
CA PHE A 27 7.32 3.66 11.68
C PHE A 27 8.33 2.52 11.72
N SER A 28 9.53 2.78 12.24
CA SER A 28 10.51 1.70 12.46
C SER A 28 9.95 0.66 13.45
N MET A 29 9.40 1.08 14.59
CA MET A 29 8.82 0.16 15.57
C MET A 29 7.61 -0.61 15.00
N ALA A 30 6.71 0.07 14.30
CA ALA A 30 5.55 -0.59 13.69
C ALA A 30 5.96 -1.60 12.61
N TYR A 31 7.02 -1.33 11.85
CA TYR A 31 7.59 -2.29 10.90
C TYR A 31 8.19 -3.52 11.60
N GLU A 32 8.98 -3.31 12.65
CA GLU A 32 9.54 -4.41 13.45
C GLU A 32 8.44 -5.24 14.12
N ASP A 33 7.33 -4.62 14.55
CA ASP A 33 6.16 -5.33 15.08
C ASP A 33 5.50 -6.24 14.04
N ILE A 34 5.41 -5.80 12.77
CA ILE A 34 4.86 -6.62 11.67
C ILE A 34 5.68 -7.90 11.51
N ILE A 35 7.02 -7.78 11.47
CA ILE A 35 7.93 -8.91 11.30
C ILE A 35 7.98 -9.78 12.56
N GLY A 36 8.08 -9.17 13.74
CA GLY A 36 8.29 -9.87 15.00
C GLY A 36 7.07 -10.59 15.58
N GLN A 37 5.86 -10.30 15.08
CA GLN A 37 4.61 -10.91 15.56
C GLN A 37 3.91 -11.75 14.49
N GLU A 38 4.64 -12.41 13.60
CA GLU A 38 4.09 -13.31 12.56
C GLU A 38 3.02 -12.61 11.70
N TYR A 39 3.24 -11.34 11.36
CA TYR A 39 2.41 -10.59 10.42
C TYR A 39 0.92 -10.52 10.78
N LEU A 40 0.57 -10.22 12.04
CA LEU A 40 -0.85 -9.99 12.37
C LEU A 40 -1.44 -8.86 11.50
N GLU A 41 -2.56 -9.13 10.81
CA GLU A 41 -3.23 -8.17 9.91
C GLU A 41 -3.47 -6.80 10.58
N ARG A 42 -3.84 -6.79 11.87
CA ARG A 42 -4.04 -5.55 12.64
C ARG A 42 -2.79 -4.66 12.70
N LEU A 43 -1.58 -5.23 12.67
CA LEU A 43 -0.33 -4.49 12.73
C LEU A 43 -0.03 -3.85 11.38
N ILE A 44 -0.33 -4.57 10.29
CA ILE A 44 -0.27 -4.07 8.92
C ILE A 44 -1.26 -2.90 8.76
N ASP A 45 -2.50 -3.08 9.22
CA ASP A 45 -3.53 -2.03 9.24
C ASP A 45 -3.07 -0.79 10.01
N ASN A 46 -2.47 -0.98 11.19
CA ASN A 46 -1.96 0.12 12.01
C ASN A 46 -0.81 0.86 11.33
N PHE A 47 0.14 0.14 10.75
CA PHE A 47 1.25 0.74 10.00
C PHE A 47 0.71 1.60 8.86
N TRP A 48 -0.15 1.03 8.02
CA TRP A 48 -0.73 1.73 6.87
C TRP A 48 -1.62 2.88 7.29
N SER A 49 -2.44 2.74 8.32
CA SER A 49 -3.26 3.85 8.82
C SER A 49 -2.41 5.05 9.22
N ASN A 50 -1.34 4.82 10.00
CA ASN A 50 -0.41 5.88 10.40
C ASN A 50 0.35 6.47 9.22
N LEU A 51 0.79 5.63 8.28
CA LEU A 51 1.53 6.09 7.10
C LEU A 51 0.64 6.96 6.24
N LEU A 52 -0.59 6.52 5.97
CA LEU A 52 -1.56 7.26 5.17
C LEU A 52 -1.90 8.62 5.77
N TYR A 53 -1.98 8.76 7.10
CA TYR A 53 -2.17 10.08 7.73
C TYR A 53 -1.05 11.08 7.42
N THR A 54 0.14 10.60 7.09
CA THR A 54 1.28 11.46 6.70
C THR A 54 1.08 12.05 5.31
N TYR A 55 0.45 11.31 4.40
CA TYR A 55 0.23 11.73 3.01
C TYR A 55 -1.14 12.37 2.79
N PHE A 56 -2.15 11.92 3.53
CA PHE A 56 -3.55 12.30 3.37
C PHE A 56 -4.11 12.89 4.67
N PRO A 57 -3.61 14.05 5.12
CA PRO A 57 -3.98 14.59 6.41
C PRO A 57 -5.40 15.23 6.38
N PRO A 58 -6.18 15.11 7.47
CA PRO A 58 -7.54 15.68 7.53
C PRO A 58 -7.65 17.18 7.26
N LYS A 59 -6.61 17.94 7.61
CA LYS A 59 -6.54 19.38 7.30
C LYS A 59 -6.61 19.72 5.81
N ASN A 60 -6.35 18.73 4.94
CA ASN A 60 -6.44 18.84 3.49
C ASN A 60 -7.72 18.20 2.93
N GLY A 61 -8.76 17.95 3.75
CA GLY A 61 -10.03 17.39 3.30
C GLY A 61 -10.02 15.86 3.11
N PHE A 62 -8.98 15.17 3.57
CA PHE A 62 -8.89 13.72 3.49
C PHE A 62 -9.46 13.03 4.74
N GLY A 63 -10.17 11.92 4.55
CA GLY A 63 -10.54 10.99 5.61
C GLY A 63 -9.97 9.60 5.33
N ILE A 64 -9.55 8.90 6.39
CA ILE A 64 -9.11 7.50 6.33
C ILE A 64 -10.12 6.67 7.10
N PHE A 65 -10.74 5.72 6.42
CA PHE A 65 -11.84 4.94 6.95
C PHE A 65 -11.52 3.45 6.87
N PRO A 66 -11.61 2.69 7.98
CA PRO A 66 -11.74 1.25 7.88
C PRO A 66 -13.11 0.93 7.26
N TRP A 67 -13.17 0.08 6.23
CA TRP A 67 -14.37 -0.12 5.38
C TRP A 67 -15.61 -0.69 6.10
N ARG A 68 -15.57 -0.92 7.42
CA ARG A 68 -16.73 -1.44 8.16
C ARG A 68 -17.97 -0.52 8.17
N GLN A 69 -17.94 0.66 7.55
CA GLN A 69 -18.99 1.66 7.67
C GLN A 69 -19.75 2.04 6.40
N MET A 70 -19.41 1.54 5.21
CA MET A 70 -20.16 1.84 3.98
C MET A 70 -20.93 0.63 3.44
N GLY A 71 -22.04 0.32 4.11
CA GLY A 71 -23.27 -0.17 3.46
C GLY A 71 -23.32 -1.55 2.79
N SER A 72 -22.25 -2.35 2.74
CA SER A 72 -22.35 -3.71 2.18
C SER A 72 -22.87 -4.73 3.20
N PRO A 73 -24.00 -5.43 2.95
CA PRO A 73 -24.50 -6.50 3.81
C PRO A 73 -23.65 -7.77 3.78
N GLU A 74 -22.74 -7.90 2.81
CA GLU A 74 -22.03 -9.14 2.50
C GLU A 74 -20.53 -9.03 2.76
N GLY A 75 -20.13 -8.87 4.03
CA GLY A 75 -18.91 -9.45 4.62
C GLY A 75 -17.52 -9.17 4.00
N ARG A 76 -17.39 -8.48 2.87
CA ARG A 76 -16.11 -8.18 2.21
C ARG A 76 -15.56 -6.88 2.76
N LYS A 77 -14.35 -6.98 3.30
CA LYS A 77 -13.66 -5.93 4.05
C LYS A 77 -12.44 -5.53 3.23
N SER A 78 -12.50 -4.40 2.51
CA SER A 78 -11.24 -3.68 2.31
C SER A 78 -10.78 -3.19 3.68
N HIS A 79 -9.48 -3.16 3.89
CA HIS A 79 -8.95 -2.89 5.21
C HIS A 79 -8.99 -1.39 5.50
N LEU A 80 -8.63 -0.57 4.51
CA LEU A 80 -8.62 0.89 4.61
C LEU A 80 -9.11 1.53 3.31
N THR A 81 -9.71 2.71 3.42
CA THR A 81 -10.05 3.56 2.29
C THR A 81 -9.68 5.00 2.63
N VAL A 82 -8.95 5.65 1.73
CA VAL A 82 -8.71 7.09 1.78
C VAL A 82 -9.75 7.75 0.89
N ALA A 83 -10.42 8.77 1.41
CA ALA A 83 -11.33 9.61 0.65
C ALA A 83 -10.91 11.07 0.75
N HIS A 84 -10.72 11.74 -0.37
CA HIS A 84 -10.77 13.20 -0.43
C HIS A 84 -12.21 13.62 -0.65
N ILE A 85 -12.76 14.49 0.22
CA ILE A 85 -14.14 14.98 0.09
C ILE A 85 -14.08 16.46 -0.31
N THR A 86 -14.55 16.76 -1.51
CA THR A 86 -14.63 18.14 -2.02
C THR A 86 -15.90 18.83 -1.54
N ALA A 87 -15.95 20.16 -1.66
CA ALA A 87 -17.06 20.98 -1.16
C ALA A 87 -18.42 20.69 -1.85
N ASP A 88 -18.39 20.17 -3.08
CA ASP A 88 -19.55 19.71 -3.84
C ASP A 88 -20.02 18.30 -3.45
N GLY A 89 -19.32 17.65 -2.51
CA GLY A 89 -19.60 16.29 -2.06
C GLY A 89 -18.98 15.19 -2.93
N SER A 90 -18.24 15.55 -3.99
CA SER A 90 -17.48 14.58 -4.77
C SER A 90 -16.41 13.92 -3.91
N LYS A 91 -16.12 12.66 -4.20
CA LYS A 91 -15.09 11.88 -3.50
C LYS A 91 -14.03 11.46 -4.49
N THR A 92 -12.75 11.48 -4.09
CA THR A 92 -11.70 10.71 -4.75
C THR A 92 -11.24 9.63 -3.78
N LEU A 93 -11.18 8.38 -4.25
CA LEU A 93 -10.99 7.22 -3.38
C LEU A 93 -9.70 6.48 -3.71
N ILE A 94 -9.02 6.03 -2.65
CA ILE A 94 -7.89 5.11 -2.72
C ILE A 94 -8.22 3.93 -1.81
N VAL A 95 -8.24 2.72 -2.35
CA VAL A 95 -8.67 1.51 -1.62
C VAL A 95 -7.47 0.63 -1.30
N PHE A 96 -7.39 0.19 -0.04
CA PHE A 96 -6.32 -0.69 0.43
C PHE A 96 -6.87 -2.04 0.87
N GLU A 97 -6.25 -3.10 0.36
CA GLU A 97 -6.46 -4.47 0.81
C GLU A 97 -5.18 -4.94 1.53
N ASN A 98 -5.27 -5.17 2.83
CA ASN A 98 -4.13 -5.61 3.64
C ASN A 98 -4.30 -7.08 3.99
N ARG A 99 -3.21 -7.86 3.91
CA ARG A 99 -3.21 -9.27 4.29
C ARG A 99 -1.93 -9.64 5.01
N LYS A 100 -2.02 -10.68 5.80
CA LYS A 100 -0.83 -11.41 6.23
C LYS A 100 -0.41 -12.43 5.16
N PRO A 101 0.89 -12.72 5.01
CA PRO A 101 1.31 -13.90 4.26
C PRO A 101 0.78 -15.17 4.94
N GLN A 102 0.42 -16.16 4.14
CA GLN A 102 -0.08 -17.46 4.59
C GLN A 102 1.06 -18.34 5.11
N GLU A 103 2.22 -18.28 4.46
CA GLU A 103 3.41 -19.06 4.83
C GLU A 103 4.68 -18.22 4.71
N GLY A 104 5.46 -18.14 5.80
CA GLY A 104 6.74 -17.44 5.83
C GLY A 104 6.65 -15.92 5.65
N ASP A 105 7.77 -15.33 5.24
CA ASP A 105 7.98 -13.88 5.20
C ASP A 105 7.67 -13.27 3.82
N SER A 106 7.35 -14.09 2.82
CA SER A 106 7.13 -13.69 1.42
C SER A 106 5.82 -14.24 0.89
N ALA A 107 5.05 -13.38 0.22
CA ALA A 107 3.79 -13.79 -0.40
C ALA A 107 4.02 -14.47 -1.76
N THR A 108 3.29 -15.55 -1.98
CA THR A 108 3.22 -16.31 -3.24
C THR A 108 2.50 -15.52 -4.34
N PRO A 109 2.74 -15.84 -5.62
CA PRO A 109 1.98 -15.27 -6.74
C PRO A 109 0.46 -15.44 -6.58
N GLU A 110 0.02 -16.59 -6.06
CA GLU A 110 -1.39 -16.91 -5.83
C GLU A 110 -2.02 -16.01 -4.75
N GLU A 111 -1.28 -15.70 -3.69
CA GLU A 111 -1.73 -14.75 -2.66
C GLU A 111 -1.91 -13.34 -3.23
N TRP A 112 -0.94 -12.88 -4.05
CA TRP A 112 -1.06 -11.60 -4.74
C TRP A 112 -2.26 -11.57 -5.69
N ALA A 113 -2.47 -12.62 -6.47
CA ALA A 113 -3.62 -12.74 -7.37
C ALA A 113 -4.93 -12.65 -6.58
N SER A 114 -5.10 -13.50 -5.56
CA SER A 114 -6.30 -13.51 -4.70
C SER A 114 -6.57 -12.16 -4.03
N ALA A 115 -5.51 -11.49 -3.55
CA ALA A 115 -5.63 -10.19 -2.90
C ALA A 115 -6.00 -9.09 -3.91
N SER A 116 -5.44 -9.12 -5.11
CA SER A 116 -5.78 -8.19 -6.18
C SER A 116 -7.22 -8.36 -6.67
N GLU A 117 -7.72 -9.60 -6.78
CA GLU A 117 -9.14 -9.87 -7.10
C GLU A 117 -10.07 -9.29 -6.03
N THR A 118 -9.68 -9.42 -4.77
CA THR A 118 -10.46 -8.88 -3.65
C THR A 118 -10.45 -7.35 -3.66
N LEU A 119 -9.28 -6.73 -3.89
CA LEU A 119 -9.18 -5.29 -4.09
C LEU A 119 -10.07 -4.81 -5.25
N PHE A 120 -10.03 -5.50 -6.39
CA PHE A 120 -10.84 -5.16 -7.55
C PHE A 120 -12.34 -5.22 -7.24
N ALA A 121 -12.79 -6.30 -6.59
CA ALA A 121 -14.18 -6.43 -6.17
C ALA A 121 -14.62 -5.31 -5.22
N ASN A 122 -13.75 -4.91 -4.28
CA ASN A 122 -14.02 -3.80 -3.36
C ASN A 122 -14.09 -2.45 -4.11
N ILE A 123 -13.24 -2.23 -5.11
CA ILE A 123 -13.28 -1.04 -5.96
C ILE A 123 -14.57 -1.00 -6.78
N GLN A 124 -15.03 -2.12 -7.36
CA GLN A 124 -16.29 -2.16 -8.09
C GLN A 124 -17.50 -1.88 -7.18
N ALA A 125 -17.54 -2.49 -5.99
CA ALA A 125 -18.59 -2.21 -5.00
C ALA A 125 -18.59 -0.73 -4.54
N THR A 126 -17.40 -0.15 -4.40
CA THR A 126 -17.23 1.27 -4.10
C THR A 126 -17.78 2.13 -5.23
N ARG A 127 -17.45 1.79 -6.49
CA ARG A 127 -17.91 2.49 -7.69
C ARG A 127 -19.43 2.50 -7.77
N GLU A 128 -20.06 1.35 -7.57
CA GLU A 128 -21.52 1.18 -7.58
C GLU A 128 -22.19 2.01 -6.47
N SER A 129 -21.69 1.93 -5.25
CA SER A 129 -22.30 2.62 -4.09
C SER A 129 -22.12 4.14 -4.11
N THR A 130 -21.06 4.64 -4.75
CA THR A 130 -20.74 6.07 -4.82
C THR A 130 -21.05 6.70 -6.17
N GLN A 131 -21.50 5.91 -7.15
CA GLN A 131 -21.73 6.33 -8.54
C GLN A 131 -20.50 7.00 -9.18
N GLN A 132 -19.30 6.56 -8.80
CA GLN A 132 -18.07 7.15 -9.31
C GLN A 132 -17.77 6.72 -10.74
N SER A 133 -17.55 7.69 -11.62
CA SER A 133 -17.09 7.46 -12.99
C SER A 133 -15.60 7.73 -13.18
N ASN A 134 -14.87 8.09 -12.12
CA ASN A 134 -13.45 8.45 -12.20
C ASN A 134 -12.55 7.22 -12.02
N THR A 135 -11.25 7.41 -12.27
CA THR A 135 -10.21 6.44 -11.93
C THR A 135 -10.14 6.27 -10.42
N ILE A 136 -10.07 5.02 -9.95
CA ILE A 136 -9.85 4.68 -8.54
C ILE A 136 -8.48 4.05 -8.40
N TYR A 137 -7.68 4.56 -7.47
CA TYR A 137 -6.38 4.00 -7.14
C TYR A 137 -6.52 2.94 -6.06
N GLY A 138 -5.62 1.97 -6.04
CA GLY A 138 -5.62 0.96 -4.99
C GLY A 138 -4.25 0.44 -4.64
N ALA A 139 -4.18 -0.26 -3.51
CA ALA A 139 -2.98 -0.98 -3.11
C ALA A 139 -3.35 -2.30 -2.44
N VAL A 140 -2.56 -3.33 -2.72
CA VAL A 140 -2.56 -4.57 -1.96
C VAL A 140 -1.30 -4.59 -1.11
N THR A 141 -1.44 -4.88 0.17
CA THR A 141 -0.32 -5.05 1.08
C THR A 141 -0.33 -6.47 1.61
N ILE A 142 0.81 -7.15 1.56
CA ILE A 142 0.97 -8.48 2.14
C ILE A 142 2.23 -8.47 3.00
N GLY A 143 2.06 -8.56 4.32
CA GLY A 143 3.15 -8.40 5.27
C GLY A 143 3.80 -7.01 5.15
N THR A 144 5.12 -6.98 4.89
CA THR A 144 5.88 -5.73 4.68
C THR A 144 5.99 -5.31 3.21
N HIS A 145 5.25 -5.96 2.31
CA HIS A 145 5.30 -5.65 0.88
C HIS A 145 4.01 -5.00 0.40
N VAL A 146 4.10 -4.16 -0.64
CA VAL A 146 2.94 -3.50 -1.25
C VAL A 146 3.03 -3.50 -2.77
N ARG A 147 1.88 -3.73 -3.43
CA ARG A 147 1.67 -3.46 -4.86
C ARG A 147 0.62 -2.38 -5.03
N PHE A 148 0.83 -1.52 -6.01
CA PHE A 148 -0.06 -0.41 -6.32
C PHE A 148 -0.76 -0.66 -7.65
N TYR A 149 -2.03 -0.27 -7.71
CA TYR A 149 -2.90 -0.53 -8.84
C TYR A 149 -3.68 0.72 -9.24
N VAL A 150 -4.15 0.70 -10.48
CA VAL A 150 -5.10 1.66 -11.02
C VAL A 150 -6.30 0.92 -11.61
N ALA A 151 -7.50 1.43 -11.34
CA ALA A 151 -8.74 0.93 -11.89
C ALA A 151 -9.40 2.04 -12.71
N GLN A 152 -9.30 1.92 -14.04
CA GLN A 152 -9.97 2.84 -14.95
C GLN A 152 -11.50 2.70 -14.86
N PRO A 153 -12.26 3.73 -15.26
CA PRO A 153 -13.69 3.60 -15.47
C PRO A 153 -13.97 2.42 -16.41
N GLU A 154 -14.94 1.58 -16.06
CA GLU A 154 -15.36 0.42 -16.86
C GLU A 154 -14.28 -0.66 -17.08
N ALA A 155 -13.13 -0.58 -16.38
CA ALA A 155 -12.09 -1.60 -16.48
C ALA A 155 -12.63 -2.97 -16.05
N ALA A 156 -12.24 -4.02 -16.79
CA ALA A 156 -12.57 -5.41 -16.46
C ALA A 156 -11.61 -6.04 -15.43
N ALA A 157 -10.48 -5.39 -15.14
CA ALA A 157 -9.48 -5.84 -14.18
C ALA A 157 -8.68 -4.65 -13.62
N LEU A 158 -7.86 -4.90 -12.60
CA LEU A 158 -6.84 -3.95 -12.14
C LEU A 158 -5.66 -3.92 -13.09
N GLU A 159 -5.10 -2.74 -13.27
CA GLU A 159 -3.81 -2.55 -13.93
C GLU A 159 -2.76 -2.24 -12.87
N ASP A 160 -1.57 -2.82 -13.01
CA ASP A 160 -0.42 -2.44 -12.18
C ASP A 160 -0.12 -0.94 -12.40
N LEU A 161 0.15 -0.23 -11.31
CA LEU A 161 0.49 1.19 -11.41
C LEU A 161 1.79 1.36 -12.22
N PRO A 162 1.79 2.14 -13.32
CA PRO A 162 2.98 2.36 -14.10
C PRO A 162 4.06 3.03 -13.25
N SER A 163 5.17 2.32 -13.06
CA SER A 163 6.30 2.75 -12.26
C SER A 163 7.60 2.31 -12.96
N ALA A 164 8.76 2.63 -12.40
CA ALA A 164 10.03 2.19 -12.98
C ALA A 164 10.13 0.65 -13.05
N GLU A 165 9.40 -0.06 -12.18
CA GLU A 165 9.35 -1.50 -12.06
C GLU A 165 7.88 -1.96 -11.97
N THR A 166 7.10 -1.79 -13.04
CA THR A 166 5.68 -2.20 -13.11
C THR A 166 5.50 -3.66 -12.68
N GLY A 167 4.53 -3.91 -11.79
CA GLY A 167 4.24 -5.25 -11.24
C GLY A 167 5.13 -5.67 -10.06
N LYS A 168 6.09 -4.85 -9.65
CA LYS A 168 6.92 -5.11 -8.46
C LYS A 168 6.10 -4.99 -7.17
N ALA A 169 6.36 -5.92 -6.24
CA ALA A 169 6.04 -5.74 -4.83
C ALA A 169 7.16 -4.93 -4.15
N TYR A 170 6.81 -3.75 -3.66
CA TYR A 170 7.73 -2.84 -2.98
C TYR A 170 7.85 -3.22 -1.51
N GLU A 171 9.07 -3.34 -1.01
CA GLU A 171 9.34 -3.59 0.39
C GLU A 171 9.30 -2.27 1.18
N LEU A 172 8.52 -2.22 2.27
CA LEU A 172 8.21 -0.99 3.01
C LEU A 172 9.44 -0.23 3.52
N LYS A 173 10.54 -0.90 3.83
CA LYS A 173 11.78 -0.32 4.33
C LYS A 173 12.75 -0.04 3.20
N ASP A 174 12.93 -0.97 2.27
CA ASP A 174 13.96 -0.89 1.24
C ASP A 174 13.54 -0.03 0.05
N ASP A 175 12.26 -0.01 -0.31
CA ASP A 175 11.70 0.72 -1.46
C ASP A 175 10.99 2.03 -1.07
N GLU A 176 11.29 2.55 0.12
CA GLU A 176 10.64 3.72 0.73
C GLU A 176 10.50 4.94 -0.22
N ARG A 177 11.51 5.20 -1.05
CA ARG A 177 11.52 6.34 -1.99
C ARG A 177 10.45 6.21 -3.07
N GLU A 178 10.29 5.02 -3.64
CA GLU A 178 9.28 4.80 -4.68
C GLU A 178 7.88 4.78 -4.06
N ILE A 179 7.72 4.17 -2.88
CA ILE A 179 6.46 4.25 -2.11
C ILE A 179 6.08 5.70 -1.84
N HIS A 180 7.03 6.52 -1.37
CA HIS A 180 6.81 7.95 -1.13
C HIS A 180 6.35 8.69 -2.38
N LYS A 181 7.00 8.43 -3.52
CA LYS A 181 6.66 9.03 -4.82
C LYS A 181 5.25 8.63 -5.28
N ILE A 182 4.89 7.35 -5.15
CA ILE A 182 3.58 6.84 -5.54
C ILE A 182 2.48 7.45 -4.65
N LEU A 183 2.64 7.45 -3.33
CA LEU A 183 1.66 8.02 -2.41
C LEU A 183 1.50 9.54 -2.60
N THR A 184 2.59 10.24 -2.93
CA THR A 184 2.54 11.66 -3.30
C THR A 184 1.75 11.87 -4.58
N LYS A 185 1.98 11.05 -5.62
CA LYS A 185 1.19 11.08 -6.85
C LYS A 185 -0.29 10.85 -6.57
N PHE A 186 -0.65 9.83 -5.79
CA PHE A 186 -2.04 9.58 -5.43
C PHE A 186 -2.71 10.77 -4.74
N LYS A 187 -1.97 11.43 -3.83
CA LYS A 187 -2.46 12.64 -3.17
C LYS A 187 -2.67 13.78 -4.16
N ASP A 188 -1.75 14.00 -5.08
CA ASP A 188 -1.85 15.09 -6.05
C ASP A 188 -3.02 14.85 -7.02
N GLU A 189 -3.19 13.62 -7.52
CA GLU A 189 -4.31 13.19 -8.37
C GLU A 189 -5.67 13.25 -7.63
N ALA A 190 -5.68 13.10 -6.31
CA ALA A 190 -6.90 13.23 -5.52
C ALA A 190 -7.34 14.69 -5.33
N LEU A 191 -6.44 15.65 -5.53
CA LEU A 191 -6.68 17.09 -5.36
C LEU A 191 -7.05 17.81 -6.67
N THR A 192 -6.90 17.16 -7.83
CA THR A 192 -7.28 17.67 -9.15
C THR A 192 -8.75 17.42 -9.45
#